data_AF-A0A2A2RVI9-F1
#
_entry.id   AF-A0A2A2RVI9-F1
#
_cell.length_a   1.000
_cell.length_b   1.000
_cell.length_c   1.000
_cell.angle_alpha   90.00
_cell.angle_beta   90.00
_cell.angle_gamma   90.00
#
_symmetry.space_group_name_H-M   'P 1'
#
loop_
_entity.id
_entity.type
_entity.pdbx_description
1 polymer ?
#
loop_
_entity_poly.entity_id
_entity_poly.type
_entity_poly.pdbx_seq_one_letter_code
_entity_poly.pdbx_strand_id
1 'polypeptide(L)'
;MSAPTATTAPALAAGHHEPSKFHFYIQIAMILAVITGIEVVLIYLPIAKWLVVTTLIVLSTVKFMFVIFYFMHLRWDKVFCTILFFIGLVLAGFTMYALIELFASDAGKPLTAAALTFARSTLG
;
A
#
# COMPACT_ATOMS: atom_id res chain seq x y z
N MET A 1 -63.81 -18.42 -27.40
CA MET A 1 -62.76 -19.16 -28.15
C MET A 1 -61.42 -18.55 -27.78
N SER A 2 -60.72 -19.22 -26.87
CA SER A 2 -59.46 -18.79 -26.28
C SER A 2 -58.30 -19.26 -27.15
N ALA A 3 -57.45 -18.34 -27.59
CA ALA A 3 -56.09 -18.67 -28.04
C ALA A 3 -55.20 -17.42 -27.96
N PRO A 4 -54.31 -17.31 -26.95
CA PRO A 4 -53.10 -16.51 -27.05
C PRO A 4 -51.97 -17.45 -27.50
N THR A 5 -51.47 -17.31 -28.72
CA THR A 5 -50.27 -18.04 -29.15
C THR A 5 -49.48 -17.22 -30.14
N ALA A 6 -48.51 -16.48 -29.62
CA ALA A 6 -47.30 -16.13 -30.33
C ALA A 6 -46.17 -16.10 -29.31
N THR A 7 -45.66 -17.30 -29.04
CA THR A 7 -44.31 -17.55 -28.58
C THR A 7 -43.33 -16.76 -29.44
N THR A 8 -42.67 -15.77 -28.85
CA THR A 8 -41.34 -15.31 -29.27
C THR A 8 -40.61 -14.77 -28.03
N ALA A 9 -40.24 -15.68 -27.14
CA ALA A 9 -38.92 -15.57 -26.51
C ALA A 9 -37.93 -16.09 -27.56
N PRO A 10 -37.11 -15.22 -28.14
CA PRO A 10 -35.70 -15.29 -27.80
C PRO A 10 -35.09 -13.89 -27.82
N ALA A 11 -34.94 -13.30 -26.65
CA ALA A 11 -33.82 -12.41 -26.42
C ALA A 11 -33.10 -12.97 -25.20
N LEU A 12 -32.38 -14.06 -25.46
CA LEU A 12 -31.11 -14.31 -24.79
C LEU A 12 -30.34 -12.98 -24.91
N ALA A 13 -30.54 -12.09 -23.96
CA ALA A 13 -29.76 -10.89 -23.79
C ALA A 13 -28.34 -11.41 -23.56
N ALA A 14 -27.62 -11.48 -24.67
CA ALA A 14 -26.24 -11.86 -24.76
C ALA A 14 -25.54 -11.20 -23.58
N GLY A 15 -24.98 -12.05 -22.70
CA GLY A 15 -24.17 -11.61 -21.59
C GLY A 15 -23.23 -10.55 -22.11
N HIS A 16 -23.44 -9.31 -21.66
CA HIS A 16 -22.61 -8.19 -22.03
C HIS A 16 -21.19 -8.56 -21.62
N HIS A 17 -20.42 -8.97 -22.61
CA HIS A 17 -19.01 -9.24 -22.48
C HIS A 17 -18.35 -7.91 -22.11
N GLU A 18 -18.12 -7.72 -20.80
CA GLU A 18 -17.15 -6.76 -20.27
C GLU A 18 -15.81 -7.44 -19.83
N PRO A 19 -15.26 -8.47 -20.52
CA PRO A 19 -14.07 -9.17 -20.07
C PRO A 19 -12.78 -8.34 -20.22
N SER A 20 -12.79 -7.22 -20.95
CA SER A 20 -11.57 -6.48 -21.29
C SER A 20 -10.83 -5.92 -20.06
N LYS A 21 -11.57 -5.36 -19.10
CA LYS A 21 -11.00 -4.69 -17.92
C LYS A 21 -10.38 -5.70 -16.94
N PHE A 22 -11.01 -6.86 -16.81
CA PHE A 22 -10.59 -7.92 -15.88
C PHE A 22 -9.29 -8.59 -16.32
N HIS A 23 -9.14 -8.87 -17.62
CA HIS A 23 -7.90 -9.43 -18.17
C HIS A 23 -6.71 -8.48 -18.01
N PHE A 24 -6.91 -7.17 -18.18
CA PHE A 24 -5.86 -6.18 -18.00
C PHE A 24 -5.33 -6.15 -16.56
N TYR A 25 -6.24 -6.26 -15.60
CA TYR A 25 -5.92 -6.33 -14.17
C TYR A 25 -5.09 -7.57 -13.80
N ILE A 26 -5.50 -8.73 -14.31
CA ILE A 26 -4.80 -10.00 -14.09
C ILE A 26 -3.42 -9.96 -14.74
N GLN A 27 -3.28 -9.35 -15.92
CA GLN A 27 -1.99 -9.19 -16.60
C GLN A 27 -1.02 -8.36 -15.77
N ILE A 28 -1.50 -7.25 -15.20
CA ILE A 28 -0.74 -6.42 -14.26
C ILE A 28 -0.31 -7.23 -13.02
N ALA A 29 -1.24 -7.97 -12.43
CA ALA A 29 -0.97 -8.84 -11.28
C ALA A 29 0.17 -9.81 -11.54
N MET A 30 0.13 -10.44 -12.71
CA MET A 30 1.15 -11.39 -13.14
C MET A 30 2.51 -10.71 -13.32
N ILE A 31 2.56 -9.52 -13.90
CA ILE A 31 3.80 -8.74 -14.02
C ILE A 31 4.36 -8.40 -12.63
N LEU A 32 3.52 -7.95 -11.69
CA LEU A 32 3.94 -7.68 -10.32
C LEU A 32 4.49 -8.93 -9.63
N ALA A 33 3.79 -10.05 -9.77
CA ALA A 33 4.20 -11.33 -9.20
C ALA A 33 5.57 -11.77 -9.75
N VAL A 34 5.78 -11.65 -11.06
CA VAL A 34 7.07 -11.94 -11.70
C VAL A 34 8.17 -11.02 -11.19
N ILE A 35 7.92 -9.71 -11.07
CA ILE A 35 8.89 -8.76 -10.50
C ILE A 35 9.26 -9.16 -9.06
N THR A 36 8.29 -9.59 -8.26
CA THR A 36 8.54 -10.08 -6.89
C THR A 36 9.37 -11.36 -6.88
N GLY A 37 9.09 -12.29 -7.79
CA GLY A 37 9.86 -13.53 -7.93
C GLY A 37 11.33 -13.24 -8.30
N ILE A 38 11.55 -12.33 -9.26
CA ILE A 38 12.89 -11.90 -9.67
C ILE A 38 13.62 -11.21 -8.50
N GLU A 39 12.93 -10.35 -7.75
CA GLU A 39 13.49 -9.69 -6.56
C GLU A 39 13.95 -10.70 -5.51
N VAL A 40 13.15 -11.72 -5.19
CA VAL A 40 13.52 -12.76 -4.22
C VAL A 40 14.76 -13.54 -4.69
N VAL A 41 14.87 -13.81 -5.99
CA VAL A 41 16.05 -14.45 -6.58
C VAL A 41 17.29 -13.54 -6.49
N LEU A 42 17.13 -12.23 -6.72
CA LEU A 42 18.21 -11.24 -6.58
C LEU A 42 18.72 -11.13 -5.14
N ILE A 43 17.84 -11.24 -4.12
CA ILE A 43 18.23 -11.27 -2.70
C ILE A 43 19.11 -12.49 -2.39
N TYR A 44 18.85 -13.62 -3.04
CA TYR A 44 19.59 -14.86 -2.83
C TYR A 44 21.01 -14.82 -3.42
N LEU A 45 21.28 -13.92 -4.37
CA LEU A 45 22.65 -13.68 -4.84
C LEU A 45 23.41 -12.82 -3.81
N PRO A 46 24.67 -13.16 -3.48
CA PRO A 46 25.50 -12.38 -2.54
C PRO A 46 26.03 -11.09 -3.17
N ILE A 47 25.12 -10.18 -3.53
CA ILE A 47 25.42 -8.82 -4.02
C ILE A 47 25.70 -7.90 -2.81
N ALA A 48 26.25 -6.71 -3.06
CA ALA A 48 26.42 -5.68 -2.04
C ALA A 48 25.12 -5.43 -1.25
N LYS A 49 25.18 -5.66 0.07
CA LYS A 49 24.04 -5.57 1.01
C LYS A 49 23.27 -4.26 0.90
N TRP A 50 23.99 -3.15 0.67
CA TRP A 50 23.38 -1.83 0.54
C TRP A 50 22.47 -1.74 -0.69
N LEU A 51 22.91 -2.31 -1.82
CA LEU A 51 22.14 -2.37 -3.06
C LEU A 51 20.87 -3.22 -2.89
N VAL A 52 20.98 -4.35 -2.17
CA VAL A 52 19.82 -5.20 -1.85
C VAL A 52 18.79 -4.43 -1.04
N VAL A 53 19.19 -3.80 0.06
CA VAL A 53 18.27 -3.02 0.92
C VAL A 53 17.59 -1.89 0.15
N THR A 54 18.35 -1.11 -0.62
CA THR A 54 17.77 -0.03 -1.44
C THR A 54 16.79 -0.58 -2.47
N THR A 55 17.14 -1.70 -3.13
CA THR A 55 16.26 -2.34 -4.12
C THR A 55 14.96 -2.82 -3.47
N LEU A 56 15.01 -3.42 -2.27
CA LEU A 56 13.79 -3.89 -1.59
C LEU A 56 12.86 -2.76 -1.20
N ILE A 57 13.41 -1.65 -0.71
CA ILE A 57 12.61 -0.46 -0.39
C ILE A 57 11.94 0.06 -1.65
N VAL A 58 12.69 0.26 -2.74
CA VAL A 58 12.16 0.74 -4.02
C VAL A 58 11.09 -0.20 -4.56
N LEU A 59 11.39 -1.51 -4.62
CA LEU A 59 10.49 -2.53 -5.15
C LEU A 59 9.22 -2.68 -4.30
N SER A 60 9.31 -2.50 -2.98
CA SER A 60 8.17 -2.47 -2.08
C SER A 60 7.27 -1.25 -2.34
N THR A 61 7.85 -0.04 -2.40
CA THR A 61 7.10 1.19 -2.70
C THR A 61 6.45 1.15 -4.08
N VAL A 62 7.17 0.69 -5.10
CA VAL A 62 6.66 0.59 -6.48
C VAL A 62 5.51 -0.42 -6.57
N LYS A 63 5.65 -1.60 -5.97
CA LYS A 63 4.57 -2.60 -5.93
C LYS A 63 3.35 -2.06 -5.22
N PHE A 64 3.54 -1.43 -4.06
CA PHE A 64 2.46 -0.81 -3.31
C PHE A 64 1.72 0.24 -4.14
N MET A 65 2.44 1.15 -4.82
CA MET A 65 1.86 2.13 -5.73
C MET A 65 1.10 1.47 -6.88
N PHE A 66 1.65 0.43 -7.50
CA PHE A 66 1.00 -0.25 -8.62
C PHE A 66 -0.27 -0.98 -8.16
N VAL A 67 -0.26 -1.57 -6.95
CA VAL A 67 -1.43 -2.22 -6.36
C VAL A 67 -2.55 -1.20 -6.07
N ILE A 68 -2.26 -0.03 -5.50
CA ILE A 68 -3.33 0.95 -5.26
C ILE A 68 -3.85 1.57 -6.56
N PHE A 69 -2.96 1.89 -7.51
CA PHE A 69 -3.35 2.60 -8.73
C PHE A 69 -4.12 1.72 -9.70
N TYR A 70 -3.67 0.48 -9.84
CA TYR A 70 -4.29 -0.50 -10.71
C TYR A 70 -5.24 -1.37 -9.91
N PHE A 71 -4.79 -2.05 -8.85
CA PHE A 71 -5.59 -3.03 -8.09
C PHE A 71 -6.75 -2.48 -7.23
N MET A 72 -6.77 -1.18 -6.92
CA MET A 72 -7.96 -0.52 -6.34
C MET A 72 -8.75 0.33 -7.34
N HIS A 73 -8.47 0.24 -8.65
CA HIS A 73 -9.25 0.90 -9.71
C HIS A 73 -9.23 2.45 -9.65
N LEU A 74 -8.36 3.06 -8.84
CA LEU A 74 -8.24 4.51 -8.61
C LEU A 74 -8.03 5.36 -9.87
N ARG A 75 -7.48 4.79 -10.95
CA ARG A 75 -7.33 5.49 -12.24
C ARG A 75 -8.67 5.66 -12.99
N TRP A 76 -9.66 4.83 -12.72
CA TRP A 76 -10.99 4.86 -13.36
C TRP A 76 -12.11 5.26 -12.40
N ASP A 77 -11.88 5.19 -11.10
CA ASP A 77 -12.74 5.78 -10.08
C ASP A 77 -12.45 7.29 -9.90
N LYS A 78 -13.35 8.00 -9.21
CA LYS A 78 -13.21 9.43 -8.96
C LYS A 78 -11.91 9.68 -8.18
N VAL A 79 -11.14 10.68 -8.61
CA VAL A 79 -9.89 11.16 -7.98
C VAL A 79 -10.02 11.37 -6.45
N PHE A 80 -11.25 11.58 -5.96
CA PHE A 80 -11.61 11.63 -4.55
C PHE A 80 -11.10 10.42 -3.73
N CYS A 81 -11.23 9.18 -4.24
CA CYS A 81 -10.75 7.99 -3.53
C CYS A 81 -9.21 7.98 -3.42
N THR A 82 -8.52 8.45 -4.47
CA THR A 82 -7.06 8.62 -4.48
C THR A 82 -6.60 9.66 -3.46
N ILE A 83 -7.33 10.78 -3.37
CA ILE A 83 -7.03 11.86 -2.41
C ILE A 83 -7.19 11.36 -0.97
N LEU A 84 -8.27 10.65 -0.67
CA LEU A 84 -8.51 10.08 0.67
C LEU A 84 -7.41 9.10 1.07
N PHE A 85 -6.99 8.22 0.15
CA PHE A 85 -5.88 7.31 0.38
C PHE A 85 -4.57 8.04 0.63
N PHE A 86 -4.26 9.07 -0.17
CA PHE A 86 -3.04 9.86 -0.02
C PHE A 86 -3.01 10.64 1.29
N ILE A 87 -4.13 11.24 1.70
CA ILE A 87 -4.27 11.90 3.00
C ILE A 87 -4.04 10.88 4.11
N GLY A 88 -4.61 9.68 4.02
CA GLY A 88 -4.37 8.60 4.97
C GLY A 88 -2.90 8.16 5.03
N LEU A 89 -2.25 8.00 3.88
CA LEU A 89 -0.82 7.64 3.79
C LEU A 89 0.08 8.71 4.41
N VAL A 90 -0.17 9.97 4.08
CA VAL A 90 0.59 11.11 4.63
C VAL A 90 0.35 11.24 6.12
N LEU A 91 -0.91 11.10 6.57
CA LEU A 91 -1.24 11.17 7.98
C LEU A 91 -0.59 10.02 8.77
N ALA A 92 -0.61 8.79 8.24
CA ALA A 92 0.04 7.63 8.86
C ALA A 92 1.58 7.78 8.90
N GLY A 93 2.19 8.25 7.80
CA GLY A 93 3.63 8.52 7.75
C GLY A 93 4.03 9.63 8.73
N PHE A 94 3.22 10.69 8.80
CA PHE A 94 3.44 11.81 9.71
C PHE A 94 3.28 11.39 11.17
N THR A 95 2.24 10.63 11.52
CA THR A 95 2.07 10.14 12.90
C THR A 95 3.20 9.19 13.27
N MET A 96 3.62 8.29 12.38
CA MET A 96 4.78 7.42 12.63
C MET A 96 6.05 8.21 12.87
N TYR A 97 6.34 9.22 12.03
CA TYR A 97 7.48 10.11 12.22
C TYR A 97 7.40 10.90 13.54
N ALA A 98 6.23 11.45 13.86
CA ALA A 98 5.99 12.17 15.10
C ALA A 98 6.18 11.29 16.35
N LEU A 99 5.76 10.02 16.29
CA LEU A 99 6.01 9.06 17.38
C LEU A 99 7.50 8.76 17.55
N ILE A 100 8.24 8.59 16.44
CA ILE A 100 9.69 8.38 16.50
C ILE A 100 10.37 9.58 17.16
N GLU A 101 10.05 10.80 16.74
CA GLU A 101 10.59 12.03 17.34
C GLU A 101 10.16 12.20 18.81
N LEU A 102 8.91 11.88 19.15
CA LEU A 102 8.41 11.96 20.52
C LEU A 102 9.15 11.01 21.46
N PHE A 103 9.41 9.77 21.03
CA PHE A 103 10.16 8.78 21.80
C PHE A 103 11.68 9.00 21.74
N ALA A 104 12.19 9.64 20.69
CA ALA A 104 13.59 10.05 20.58
C ALA A 104 13.90 11.29 21.42
N SER A 105 12.90 12.14 21.68
CA SER A 105 13.03 13.31 22.54
C SER A 105 13.26 12.90 23.99
N ASP A 106 14.24 13.55 24.62
CA ASP A 106 14.70 13.31 26.00
C ASP A 106 13.63 13.50 27.10
N ALA A 107 12.39 13.82 26.73
CA ALA A 107 11.23 13.85 27.62
C ALA A 107 10.94 12.49 28.28
N GLY A 108 11.52 11.39 27.78
CA GLY A 108 11.50 10.07 28.41
C GLY A 108 12.54 9.85 29.53
N LYS A 109 13.45 10.79 29.81
CA LYS A 109 14.38 10.68 30.95
C LYS A 109 13.55 10.72 32.25
N PRO A 110 13.62 9.68 33.09
CA PRO A 110 12.81 9.65 34.30
C PRO A 110 13.18 10.86 35.17
N LEU A 111 12.17 11.52 35.75
CA LEU A 111 12.34 12.66 36.66
C LEU A 111 13.33 12.34 37.81
N THR A 112 13.56 11.04 38.10
CA THR A 112 14.64 10.52 38.93
C THR A 112 16.05 10.92 38.48
N ALA A 113 16.37 10.89 37.18
CA ALA A 113 17.68 11.28 36.67
C ALA A 113 17.90 12.79 36.76
N ALA A 114 16.85 13.58 36.50
CA ALA A 114 16.86 15.03 36.68
C ALA A 114 16.98 15.41 38.17
N ALA A 115 16.20 14.78 39.05
CA ALA A 115 16.24 15.01 40.49
C ALA A 115 17.58 14.60 41.13
N LEU A 116 18.18 13.49 40.69
CA LEU A 116 19.47 13.00 41.21
C LEU A 116 20.65 13.89 40.77
N THR A 117 20.56 14.50 39.59
CA THR A 117 21.53 15.52 39.13
C THR A 117 21.40 16.81 39.93
N PHE A 118 20.17 17.24 40.19
CA PHE A 118 19.89 18.44 41.00
C PHE A 118 20.37 18.26 42.45
N ALA A 119 20.03 17.12 43.08
CA ALA A 119 20.45 16.78 44.44
C ALA A 119 21.97 16.66 44.58
N ARG A 120 22.66 16.16 43.55
CA ARG A 120 24.12 16.10 43.52
C ARG A 120 24.79 17.47 43.36
N SER A 121 24.11 18.45 42.75
CA SER A 121 24.62 19.83 42.63
C SER A 121 24.39 20.68 43.87
N THR A 122 23.40 20.35 44.70
CA THR A 122 23.09 21.09 45.93
C THR A 122 23.80 20.54 47.18
N LEU A 123 24.38 19.34 47.10
CA LEU A 123 25.15 18.70 48.18
C LEU A 123 26.68 18.78 47.99
N GLY A 124 27.17 19.48 46.96
CA GLY A 124 28.59 19.81 46.75
C GLY A 124 28.82 21.30 46.86
#